data_AF-A0A168W031-F1
#
_entry.id   AF-A0A168W031-F1
#
_cell.length_a   1.000
_cell.length_b   1.000
_cell.length_c   1.000
_cell.angle_alpha   90.00
_cell.angle_beta   90.00
_cell.angle_gamma   90.00
#
_symmetry.space_group_name_H-M   'P 1'
#
loop_
_entity.id
_entity.type
_entity.pdbx_description
1 polymer ?
#
loop_
_entity_poly.entity_id
_entity_poly.type
_entity_poly.pdbx_seq_one_letter_code
_entity_poly.pdbx_strand_id
1 'polypeptide(L)'
;MKKVLIIVGILIMMAITNPDKTEFVIFAEGLALNKSEGFIEEVAAYLFAEKTAEIVTESQNYVIFSIYTLPGVDGKDINFIGLFDNFFPIGSVNINLDTVVGFCGTILLMLILLRVVRKMISKDEIDEEKNEIQS
;
A
#
# COMPACT_ATOMS: atom_id res chain seq x y z
N MET A 1 -5.44 -14.88 -20.20
CA MET A 1 -4.14 -15.29 -19.60
C MET A 1 -3.16 -14.13 -19.47
N LYS A 2 -2.90 -13.32 -20.51
CA LYS A 2 -2.00 -12.13 -20.44
C LYS A 2 -2.26 -11.17 -19.26
N LYS A 3 -3.53 -10.84 -18.96
CA LYS A 3 -3.88 -9.96 -17.83
C LYS A 3 -3.52 -10.54 -16.45
N VAL A 4 -3.56 -11.85 -16.30
CA VAL A 4 -3.19 -12.53 -15.04
C VAL A 4 -1.67 -12.47 -14.87
N LEU A 5 -0.90 -12.69 -15.94
CA LEU A 5 0.56 -12.55 -15.92
C LEU A 5 1.01 -11.13 -15.58
N ILE A 6 0.31 -10.10 -16.08
CA ILE A 6 0.62 -8.70 -15.73
C ILE A 6 0.37 -8.44 -14.24
N ILE A 7 -0.75 -8.89 -13.69
CA ILE A 7 -1.07 -8.71 -12.27
C ILE A 7 -0.07 -9.46 -11.39
N VAL A 8 0.28 -10.69 -11.73
CA VAL A 8 1.30 -11.48 -11.02
C VAL A 8 2.66 -10.78 -11.10
N GLY A 9 3.03 -10.23 -12.26
CA GLY A 9 4.25 -9.47 -12.43
C GLY A 9 4.29 -8.23 -11.52
N ILE A 10 3.19 -7.48 -11.42
CA ILE A 10 3.08 -6.32 -10.53
C ILE A 10 3.22 -6.74 -9.06
N LEU A 11 2.56 -7.81 -8.64
CA LEU A 11 2.64 -8.32 -7.26
C LEU A 11 4.06 -8.77 -6.88
N ILE A 12 4.77 -9.42 -7.82
CA ILE A 12 6.17 -9.79 -7.61
C ILE A 12 7.04 -8.53 -7.50
N MET A 13 6.81 -7.53 -8.36
CA MET A 13 7.53 -6.26 -8.34
C MET A 13 7.32 -5.51 -7.01
N MET A 14 6.09 -5.51 -6.49
CA MET A 14 5.76 -4.95 -5.18
C MET A 14 6.45 -5.71 -4.04
N ALA A 15 6.56 -7.03 -4.14
CA ALA A 15 7.20 -7.84 -3.11
C ALA A 15 8.73 -7.64 -3.05
N ILE A 16 9.39 -7.44 -4.20
CA ILE A 16 10.84 -7.23 -4.26
C ILE A 16 11.26 -5.77 -3.97
N THR A 17 10.36 -4.80 -4.15
CA THR A 17 10.57 -3.37 -3.84
C THR A 17 9.88 -2.96 -2.53
N ASN A 18 9.56 -3.95 -1.68
CA ASN A 18 9.00 -3.67 -0.38
C ASN A 18 10.14 -3.27 0.56
N PRO A 19 10.17 -2.02 1.06
CA PRO A 19 11.31 -1.55 1.82
C PRO A 19 11.40 -2.23 3.18
N ASP A 20 12.62 -2.47 3.62
CA ASP A 20 12.91 -3.14 4.88
C ASP A 20 13.07 -2.18 6.06
N LYS A 21 13.22 -2.73 7.27
CA LYS A 21 13.35 -1.94 8.50
C LYS A 21 14.60 -1.05 8.47
N THR A 22 15.68 -1.50 7.85
CA THR A 22 16.92 -0.73 7.77
C THR A 22 16.74 0.49 6.87
N GLU A 23 16.07 0.32 5.74
CA GLU A 23 15.71 1.42 4.84
C GLU A 23 14.76 2.42 5.52
N PHE A 24 13.81 1.94 6.33
CA PHE A 24 12.95 2.81 7.11
C PHE A 24 13.74 3.64 8.13
N VAL A 25 14.71 3.03 8.83
CA VAL A 25 15.58 3.76 9.77
C VAL A 25 16.36 4.85 9.05
N ILE A 26 16.94 4.56 7.88
CA ILE A 26 17.66 5.55 7.07
C ILE A 26 16.74 6.70 6.64
N PHE A 27 15.52 6.39 6.19
CA PHE A 27 14.52 7.40 5.84
C PHE A 27 14.17 8.28 7.05
N ALA A 28 13.91 7.66 8.20
CA ALA A 28 13.54 8.34 9.43
C ALA A 28 14.68 9.23 9.97
N GLU A 29 15.93 8.77 9.92
CA GLU A 29 17.12 9.61 10.19
C GLU A 29 17.21 10.80 9.21
N GLY A 30 16.89 10.57 7.94
CA GLY A 30 16.81 11.62 6.92
C GLY A 30 15.72 12.68 7.19
N LEU A 31 14.61 12.30 7.82
CA LEU A 31 13.58 13.24 8.28
C LEU A 31 14.09 14.13 9.42
N ALA A 32 14.84 13.57 10.38
CA ALA A 32 15.43 14.32 11.49
C ALA A 32 16.38 15.42 11.00
N LEU A 33 17.09 15.17 9.90
CA LEU A 33 18.02 16.12 9.28
C LEU A 33 17.32 17.17 8.41
N ASN A 34 16.20 16.83 7.79
CA ASN A 34 15.41 17.74 6.96
C ASN A 34 14.29 18.38 7.77
N LYS A 35 14.55 19.56 8.34
CA LYS A 35 13.53 20.39 9.01
C LYS A 35 12.53 20.95 7.98
N SER A 36 11.57 20.11 7.60
CA SER A 36 10.40 20.48 6.80
C SER A 36 9.31 21.05 7.70
N GLU A 37 8.62 22.10 7.28
CA GLU A 37 7.49 22.68 8.03
C GLU A 37 6.27 21.73 8.06
N GLY A 38 5.61 21.59 9.22
CA GLY A 38 4.35 20.84 9.40
C GLY A 38 4.47 19.53 10.20
N PHE A 39 3.64 18.52 9.87
CA PHE A 39 3.56 17.21 10.56
C PHE A 39 4.89 16.44 10.62
N ILE A 40 5.80 16.70 9.69
CA ILE A 40 7.14 16.09 9.64
C ILE A 40 8.09 16.71 10.68
N GLU A 41 7.87 17.96 11.11
CA GLU A 41 8.73 18.64 12.09
C GLU A 41 8.65 17.99 13.48
N GLU A 42 7.45 17.58 13.90
CA GLU A 42 7.21 16.89 15.17
C GLU A 42 7.90 15.52 15.20
N VAL A 43 7.79 14.77 14.09
CA VAL A 43 8.46 13.48 13.90
C VAL A 43 9.98 13.66 13.93
N ALA A 44 10.50 14.64 13.18
CA ALA A 44 11.91 14.93 13.08
C ALA A 44 12.53 15.31 14.44
N ALA A 45 11.82 16.12 15.24
CA ALA A 45 12.27 16.52 16.57
C ALA A 45 12.37 15.32 17.54
N TYR A 46 11.40 14.41 17.50
CA TYR A 46 11.40 13.21 18.33
C TYR A 46 12.51 12.22 17.92
N LEU A 47 12.65 11.96 16.62
CA LEU A 47 13.70 11.10 16.05
C LEU A 47 15.11 11.66 16.24
N PHE A 48 15.26 12.97 16.43
CA PHE A 48 16.55 13.57 16.76
C PHE A 48 16.89 13.41 18.26
N ALA A 49 15.87 13.41 19.12
CA ALA A 49 16.04 13.28 20.57
C ALA A 49 16.32 11.84 21.01
N GLU A 50 15.73 10.86 20.32
CA GLU A 50 15.89 9.44 20.59
C GLU A 50 16.52 8.70 19.41
N LYS A 51 17.21 7.59 19.66
CA LYS A 51 17.95 6.86 18.62
C LYS A 51 16.98 6.03 17.76
N THR A 52 16.63 6.53 16.57
CA THR A 52 15.61 5.99 15.63
C THR A 52 15.51 4.46 15.55
N ALA A 53 16.64 3.75 15.46
CA ALA A 53 16.67 2.29 15.39
C ALA A 53 16.06 1.56 16.61
N GLU A 54 16.11 2.19 17.80
CA GLU A 54 15.59 1.64 19.06
C GLU A 54 14.10 1.98 19.26
N ILE A 55 13.58 2.97 18.51
CA ILE A 55 12.23 3.50 18.66
C ILE A 55 11.21 2.83 17.72
N VAL A 56 11.66 2.19 16.63
CA VAL A 56 10.76 1.45 15.74
C VAL A 56 10.20 0.24 16.51
N THR A 57 9.03 0.45 17.10
CA THR A 57 8.36 -0.46 18.03
C THR A 57 7.64 -1.58 17.30
N GLU A 58 7.08 -1.31 16.13
CA GLU A 58 6.41 -2.32 15.30
C GLU A 58 6.79 -2.19 13.82
N SER A 59 7.18 -3.34 13.25
CA SER A 59 7.36 -3.54 11.81
C SER A 59 6.46 -4.69 11.41
N GLN A 60 5.34 -4.35 10.76
CA GLN A 60 4.45 -5.35 10.18
C GLN A 60 4.78 -5.46 8.70
N ASN A 61 5.52 -6.50 8.34
CA ASN A 61 5.91 -6.77 6.96
C ASN A 61 4.81 -7.58 6.27
N TYR A 62 4.08 -6.94 5.36
CA TYR A 62 3.16 -7.61 4.46
C TYR A 62 3.89 -7.95 3.16
N VAL A 63 3.34 -8.89 2.38
CA VAL A 63 3.98 -9.39 1.14
C VAL A 63 4.24 -8.28 0.11
N ILE A 64 3.51 -7.17 0.18
CA ILE A 64 3.53 -6.10 -0.83
C ILE A 64 3.73 -4.69 -0.25
N PHE A 65 3.74 -4.54 1.07
CA PHE A 65 3.98 -3.27 1.76
C PHE A 65 4.43 -3.56 3.18
N SER A 66 5.01 -2.58 3.85
CA SER A 66 5.40 -2.70 5.26
C SER A 66 4.79 -1.55 6.05
N ILE A 67 4.36 -1.81 7.27
CA ILE A 67 3.90 -0.76 8.19
C ILE A 67 4.95 -0.57 9.27
N TYR A 68 5.37 0.67 9.46
CA TYR A 68 6.32 1.07 10.48
C TYR A 68 5.67 2.08 11.42
N THR A 69 5.80 1.83 12.71
CA THR A 69 5.23 2.70 13.74
C THR A 69 6.35 3.40 14.48
N LEU A 70 6.21 4.72 14.62
CA LEU A 70 7.03 5.57 15.47
C LEU A 70 6.16 6.12 16.60
N PRO A 71 6.54 5.97 17.88
CA PRO A 71 5.87 6.70 18.95
C PRO A 71 6.03 8.21 18.74
N GLY A 72 4.94 8.96 18.94
CA GLY A 72 4.93 10.42 18.85
C GLY A 72 5.06 11.09 20.23
N VAL A 73 5.34 12.39 20.22
CA VAL A 73 5.63 13.20 21.42
C VAL A 73 4.43 13.27 22.39
N ASP A 74 3.21 13.20 21.87
CA ASP A 74 1.96 13.27 22.66
C ASP A 74 1.29 11.90 22.89
N GLY A 75 2.05 10.80 22.80
CA GLY A 75 1.51 9.44 22.90
C GLY A 75 0.61 9.05 21.72
N LYS A 76 0.70 9.80 20.62
CA LYS A 76 0.08 9.47 19.34
C LYS A 76 1.11 8.82 18.45
N ASP A 77 0.96 7.53 18.23
CA ASP A 77 1.78 6.80 17.30
C ASP A 77 1.58 7.31 15.86
N ILE A 78 2.69 7.40 15.15
CA ILE A 78 2.76 7.84 13.77
C ILE A 78 3.11 6.63 12.92
N ASN A 79 2.17 6.27 12.05
CA ASN A 79 2.33 5.13 11.17
C ASN A 79 2.84 5.58 9.80
N PHE A 80 3.73 4.78 9.23
CA PHE A 80 4.27 4.93 7.88
C PHE A 80 4.00 3.64 7.09
N ILE A 81 3.56 3.78 5.85
CA ILE A 81 3.53 2.67 4.88
C ILE A 81 4.78 2.75 4.02
N GLY A 82 5.57 1.68 4.04
CA GLY A 82 6.58 1.38 3.04
C GLY A 82 5.95 0.71 1.82
N LEU A 83 6.08 1.32 0.65
CA LEU A 83 5.58 0.81 -0.62
C LEU A 83 6.48 1.30 -1.77
N PHE A 84 6.95 0.39 -2.63
CA PHE A 84 7.79 0.72 -3.80
C PHE A 84 9.02 1.57 -3.43
N ASP A 85 9.82 1.15 -2.45
CA ASP A 85 10.98 1.90 -1.94
C ASP A 85 10.66 3.32 -1.42
N ASN A 86 9.38 3.63 -1.18
CA ASN A 86 8.93 4.92 -0.66
C ASN A 86 8.19 4.75 0.66
N PHE A 87 8.24 5.78 1.50
CA PHE A 87 7.56 5.81 2.79
C PHE A 87 6.51 6.92 2.82
N PHE A 88 5.27 6.56 3.12
CA PHE A 88 4.13 7.48 3.18
C PHE A 88 3.58 7.58 4.60
N PRO A 89 3.48 8.78 5.19
CA PRO A 89 2.81 8.95 6.47
C PRO A 89 1.31 8.74 6.28
N ILE A 90 0.73 7.85 7.07
CA ILE A 90 -0.71 7.50 7.04
C ILE A 90 -1.48 8.11 8.22
N GLY A 91 -0.82 8.96 9.02
CA GLY A 91 -1.37 9.49 10.26
C GLY A 91 -1.70 8.37 11.25
N SER A 92 -2.42 8.71 12.31
CA SER A 92 -2.91 7.76 13.33
C SER A 92 -4.14 6.99 12.83
N VAL A 93 -4.10 6.52 11.58
CA VAL A 93 -5.03 5.50 11.11
C VAL A 93 -4.52 4.17 11.64
N ASN A 94 -5.32 3.54 12.49
CA ASN A 94 -5.06 2.21 13.00
C ASN A 94 -5.32 1.20 11.87
N ILE A 95 -4.30 0.92 11.06
CA ILE A 95 -4.43 -0.01 9.93
C ILE A 95 -4.29 -1.43 10.49
N ASN A 96 -5.43 -2.00 10.88
CA ASN A 96 -5.49 -3.41 11.22
C ASN A 96 -5.36 -4.27 9.96
N LEU A 97 -4.77 -5.47 10.10
CA LEU A 97 -4.76 -6.50 9.06
C LEU A 97 -6.17 -6.74 8.50
N ASP A 98 -7.21 -6.65 9.34
CA ASP A 98 -8.62 -6.75 8.92
C ASP A 98 -9.04 -5.66 7.94
N THR A 99 -8.54 -4.44 8.11
CA THR A 99 -8.80 -3.31 7.21
C THR A 99 -8.12 -3.53 5.86
N VAL A 100 -6.87 -4.02 5.86
CA VAL A 100 -6.13 -4.36 4.63
C VAL A 100 -6.81 -5.50 3.90
N VAL A 101 -7.13 -6.59 4.61
CA VAL A 101 -7.83 -7.75 4.04
C VAL A 101 -9.19 -7.34 3.48
N GLY A 102 -9.90 -6.44 4.18
CA GLY A 102 -11.13 -5.82 3.69
C GLY A 102 -10.95 -5.03 2.40
N PHE A 103 -9.93 -4.18 2.31
CA PHE A 103 -9.61 -3.41 1.10
C PHE A 103 -9.20 -4.33 -0.06
N CYS A 104 -8.33 -5.31 0.17
CA CYS A 104 -7.96 -6.29 -0.85
C CYS A 104 -9.18 -7.11 -1.31
N GLY A 105 -10.05 -7.51 -0.38
CA GLY A 105 -11.29 -8.23 -0.69
C GLY A 105 -12.25 -7.42 -1.55
N THR A 106 -12.45 -6.14 -1.23
CA THR A 106 -13.33 -5.25 -2.01
C THR A 106 -12.76 -4.95 -3.40
N ILE A 107 -11.45 -4.73 -3.52
CA ILE A 107 -10.77 -4.57 -4.81
C ILE A 107 -10.90 -5.85 -5.65
N LEU A 108 -10.71 -7.03 -5.03
CA LEU A 108 -10.85 -8.31 -5.73
C LEU A 108 -12.28 -8.53 -6.22
N LEU A 109 -13.28 -8.23 -5.38
CA LEU A 109 -14.69 -8.31 -5.74
C LEU A 109 -15.04 -7.36 -6.90
N MET A 110 -14.55 -6.12 -6.85
CA MET A 110 -14.74 -5.14 -7.91
C MET A 110 -14.14 -5.63 -9.24
N LEU A 111 -12.94 -6.20 -9.21
CA LEU A 111 -12.28 -6.76 -10.40
C LEU A 111 -13.03 -7.96 -10.98
N ILE A 112 -13.65 -8.79 -10.13
CA ILE A 112 -14.52 -9.90 -10.55
C ILE A 112 -15.77 -9.34 -11.24
N LEU A 113 -16.42 -8.34 -10.65
CA LEU A 113 -17.61 -7.70 -11.23
C LEU A 113 -17.29 -7.07 -12.59
N LEU A 114 -16.18 -6.34 -12.72
CA LEU A 114 -15.73 -5.78 -14.01
C LEU A 114 -15.49 -6.87 -15.07
N ARG A 115 -14.99 -8.04 -14.66
CA ARG A 115 -14.82 -9.19 -15.55
C ARG A 115 -16.16 -9.76 -16.03
N VAL A 116 -17.13 -9.87 -15.12
CA VAL A 116 -18.47 -10.39 -15.42
C VAL A 116 -19.20 -9.44 -16.35
N VAL A 117 -19.21 -8.14 -16.05
CA VAL A 117 -19.82 -7.10 -16.91
C VAL A 117 -19.22 -7.13 -18.31
N ARG A 118 -17.88 -7.18 -18.42
CA ARG A 118 -17.20 -7.29 -19.72
C ARG A 118 -17.56 -8.55 -20.49
N LYS A 119 -17.80 -9.67 -19.80
CA LYS A 119 -18.20 -10.94 -20.42
C LYS A 119 -19.66 -10.89 -20.91
N MET A 120 -20.55 -10.18 -20.21
CA MET A 120 -21.93 -9.99 -20.68
C MET A 120 -21.99 -9.13 -21.94
N ILE A 121 -21.32 -7.96 -21.93
CA ILE A 121 -21.30 -7.04 -23.09
C ILE A 121 -20.78 -7.75 -24.35
N SER A 122 -19.70 -8.52 -24.23
CA SER A 122 -19.14 -9.27 -25.37
C SER A 122 -20.05 -10.41 -25.86
N LYS A 123 -20.98 -10.91 -25.03
CA LYS A 123 -21.89 -11.98 -25.43
C LYS A 123 -23.08 -11.39 -26.19
N ASP A 124 -23.59 -10.24 -25.74
CA ASP A 124 -24.70 -9.55 -26.38
C ASP A 124 -24.35 -9.11 -27.83
N GLU A 125 -23.13 -8.60 -28.07
CA GLU A 125 -22.65 -8.27 -29.43
C GLU A 125 -22.61 -9.50 -30.38
N ILE A 126 -22.25 -10.68 -29.86
CA ILE A 126 -22.13 -11.91 -30.66
C ILE A 126 -23.52 -12.49 -30.99
N ASP A 127 -24.47 -12.34 -30.08
CA ASP A 127 -25.83 -12.83 -30.26
C ASP A 127 -26.63 -11.90 -31.21
N GLU A 128 -26.29 -10.61 -31.28
CA GLU A 128 -26.86 -9.64 -32.23
C GLU A 128 -26.33 -9.85 -33.66
N GLU A 129 -25.02 -10.03 -33.85
CA GLU A 129 -24.40 -10.32 -35.15
C GLU A 129 -24.91 -11.63 -35.77
N LYS A 130 -25.17 -12.66 -34.95
CA LYS A 130 -25.72 -13.94 -35.42
C LYS A 130 -27.16 -13.85 -35.90
N ASN A 131 -27.96 -12.94 -35.34
CA ASN A 131 -29.35 -12.76 -35.74
C ASN A 131 -29.48 -11.98 -37.06
N GLU A 132 -28.55 -11.06 -37.37
CA GLU A 132 -28.52 -10.37 -38.67
C GLU A 132 -28.08 -11.28 -39.82
N ILE A 133 -27.20 -12.26 -39.58
CA ILE A 133 -26.71 -13.19 -40.62
C ILE A 133 -27.76 -14.26 -40.98
N GLN A 134 -28.76 -14.48 -40.12
CA GLN A 134 -29.85 -15.47 -40.34
C GLN A 134 -31.16 -14.85 -40.87
N SER A 135 -31.23 -13.53 -41.04
CA SER A 135 -32.36 -12.82 -41.69
C SER A 135 -32.09 -12.52 -43.16
#